data_AF-A0A923INX1-F1
#
_entry.id   AF-A0A923INX1-F1
#
_cell.length_a   1.000
_cell.length_b   1.000
_cell.length_c   1.000
_cell.angle_alpha   90.00
_cell.angle_beta   90.00
_cell.angle_gamma   90.00
#
_symmetry.space_group_name_H-M   'P 1'
#
loop_
_entity.id
_entity.type
_entity.pdbx_description
1 polymer ?
#
loop_
_entity_poly.entity_id
_entity_poly.type
_entity_poly.pdbx_seq_one_letter_code
_entity_poly.pdbx_strand_id
1 'polypeptide(L)'
;MHVSAEIGIDPHVVNLSLGIHGRKDLLPPVDIREFTTMCGHCVVSPLRVRDITRRVKTGKVNEWEGNLVLAEPCVCGFYNPHRSVELLRGKAPLYTVDRW
;
A
#
# COMPACT_ATOMS: atom_id res chain seq x y z
N MET A 1 9.54 2.19 21.29
CA MET A 1 10.36 3.10 22.12
C MET A 1 11.69 2.50 22.57
N HIS A 2 11.98 1.22 22.33
CA HIS A 2 13.26 0.62 22.74
C HIS A 2 14.47 1.17 21.96
N VAL A 3 14.40 1.26 20.64
CA VAL A 3 15.54 1.70 19.80
C VAL A 3 16.04 3.11 20.17
N SER A 4 15.13 4.07 20.41
CA SER A 4 15.51 5.44 20.80
C SER A 4 16.20 5.49 22.17
N ALA A 5 15.71 4.67 23.12
CA ALA A 5 16.31 4.54 24.44
C ALA A 5 17.68 3.84 24.39
N GLU A 6 17.84 2.82 23.55
CA GLU A 6 19.12 2.11 23.34
C GLU A 6 20.22 3.03 22.83
N ILE A 7 19.88 4.03 22.02
CA ILE A 7 20.84 5.00 21.47
C ILE A 7 20.85 6.35 22.20
N GLY A 8 20.14 6.46 23.33
CA GLY A 8 20.14 7.65 24.19
C GLY A 8 19.54 8.91 23.56
N ILE A 9 18.58 8.77 22.64
CA ILE A 9 17.89 9.91 22.03
C ILE A 9 16.41 9.96 22.43
N ASP A 10 15.91 11.18 22.60
CA ASP A 10 14.48 11.41 22.76
C ASP A 10 13.81 11.49 21.38
N PRO A 11 12.78 10.66 21.10
CA PRO A 11 12.08 10.70 19.83
C PRO A 11 11.28 12.01 19.72
N HIS A 12 11.61 12.84 18.72
CA HIS A 12 10.91 14.10 18.46
C HIS A 12 9.47 13.88 17.95
N VAL A 13 9.21 12.79 17.23
CA VAL A 13 7.88 12.40 16.73
C VAL A 13 7.72 10.90 16.85
N VAL A 14 6.55 10.45 17.31
CA VAL A 14 6.15 9.04 17.29
C VAL A 14 4.96 8.89 16.35
N ASN A 15 5.08 8.01 15.36
CA ASN A 15 3.95 7.70 14.47
C ASN A 15 3.14 6.54 15.09
N LEU A 16 1.96 6.84 15.60
CA LEU A 16 1.05 5.87 16.22
C LEU A 16 -0.15 5.63 15.31
N SER A 17 -0.32 4.40 14.84
CA SER A 17 -1.57 4.00 14.18
C SER A 17 -2.62 3.67 15.23
N LEU A 18 -3.72 4.41 15.24
CA LEU A 18 -4.87 4.12 16.10
C LEU A 18 -5.67 2.89 15.63
N GLY A 19 -5.30 2.30 14.49
CA GLY A 19 -6.06 1.25 13.82
C GLY A 19 -7.22 1.80 12.98
N ILE A 20 -8.11 0.91 12.55
CA ILE A 20 -9.28 1.23 11.71
C ILE A 20 -10.54 1.21 12.58
N HIS A 21 -11.35 2.28 12.52
CA HIS A 21 -12.58 2.46 13.30
C HIS A 21 -13.78 2.80 12.41
N GLY A 22 -15.01 2.65 12.91
CA GLY A 22 -16.24 3.00 12.19
C GLY A 22 -16.80 1.90 11.26
N ARG A 23 -17.47 2.32 10.18
CA ARG A 23 -18.13 1.45 9.18
C ARG A 23 -17.11 0.76 8.26
N LYS A 24 -16.44 -0.27 8.77
CA LYS A 24 -15.36 -1.02 8.07
C LYS A 24 -15.82 -1.74 6.80
N ASP A 25 -17.13 -1.97 6.67
CA ASP A 25 -17.79 -2.56 5.51
C ASP A 25 -17.74 -1.66 4.27
N LEU A 26 -17.60 -0.35 4.44
CA LEU A 26 -17.47 0.61 3.35
C LEU A 26 -16.02 0.76 2.83
N LEU A 27 -15.06 0.15 3.52
CA LEU A 27 -13.66 0.22 3.12
C LEU A 27 -13.38 -0.70 1.94
N PRO A 28 -12.32 -0.42 1.17
CA PRO A 28 -11.84 -1.36 0.17
C PRO A 28 -11.60 -2.76 0.77
N PRO A 29 -11.81 -3.83 -0.03
CA PRO A 29 -11.44 -5.18 0.33
C PRO A 29 -10.00 -5.26 0.86
N VAL A 30 -9.74 -6.21 1.76
CA VAL A 30 -8.47 -6.29 2.52
C VAL A 30 -7.24 -6.29 1.60
N ASP A 31 -7.30 -7.09 0.53
CA ASP A 31 -6.25 -7.24 -0.47
C ASP A 31 -5.90 -5.93 -1.21
N ILE A 32 -6.88 -5.05 -1.40
CA ILE A 32 -6.69 -3.70 -1.94
C ILE A 32 -6.26 -2.73 -0.85
N ARG A 33 -6.84 -2.85 0.35
CA ARG A 33 -6.63 -1.94 1.47
C ARG A 33 -5.18 -1.91 1.94
N GLU A 34 -4.47 -3.03 1.83
CA GLU A 34 -3.03 -3.11 2.14
C GLU A 34 -2.17 -2.11 1.35
N PHE A 35 -2.60 -1.74 0.14
CA PHE A 35 -1.99 -0.69 -0.67
C PHE A 35 -2.53 0.69 -0.29
N THR A 36 -3.85 0.83 -0.21
CA THR A 36 -4.48 2.16 -0.02
C THR A 36 -4.15 2.77 1.33
N THR A 37 -3.98 1.97 2.38
CA THR A 37 -3.63 2.46 3.73
C THR A 37 -2.13 2.43 4.01
N MET A 38 -1.29 2.06 3.03
CA MET A 38 0.14 1.80 3.27
C MET A 38 0.88 3.02 3.85
N CYS A 39 0.60 4.21 3.34
CA CYS A 39 1.21 5.45 3.83
C CYS A 39 0.43 6.13 4.97
N GLY A 40 -0.67 5.52 5.43
CA GLY A 40 -1.56 6.08 6.47
C GLY A 40 -2.51 7.19 6.01
N HIS A 41 -2.27 7.85 4.88
CA HIS A 41 -3.04 9.01 4.40
C HIS A 41 -4.12 8.67 3.37
N CYS A 42 -4.22 7.40 2.93
CA CYS A 42 -5.26 6.94 2.00
C CYS A 42 -5.31 7.66 0.64
N VAL A 43 -4.16 8.14 0.15
CA VAL A 43 -4.05 8.86 -1.13
C VAL A 43 -3.99 7.96 -2.37
N VAL A 44 -3.77 6.66 -2.20
CA VAL A 44 -3.76 5.70 -3.31
C VAL A 44 -5.19 5.19 -3.54
N SER A 45 -5.75 5.48 -4.72
CA SER A 45 -7.11 5.07 -5.08
C SER A 45 -7.23 3.53 -5.19
N PRO A 46 -8.30 2.92 -4.64
CA PRO A 46 -8.58 1.49 -4.82
C PRO A 46 -8.65 1.07 -6.29
N LEU A 47 -9.20 1.91 -7.16
CA LEU A 47 -9.33 1.63 -8.60
C LEU A 47 -7.95 1.60 -9.29
N ARG A 48 -7.02 2.43 -8.84
CA ARG A 48 -5.63 2.44 -9.33
C ARG A 48 -4.91 1.15 -8.94
N VAL A 49 -5.12 0.66 -7.72
CA VAL A 49 -4.60 -0.64 -7.27
C VAL A 49 -5.11 -1.77 -8.16
N ARG A 50 -6.41 -1.79 -8.46
CA ARG A 50 -7.01 -2.81 -9.33
C ARG A 50 -6.42 -2.80 -10.75
N ASP A 51 -6.31 -1.62 -11.38
CA ASP A 51 -5.75 -1.52 -12.73
C ASP A 51 -4.28 -1.96 -12.76
N ILE A 52 -3.46 -1.52 -11.82
CA ILE A 52 -2.05 -1.92 -11.76
C ILE A 52 -1.91 -3.41 -11.48
N THR A 53 -2.68 -3.97 -10.55
CA THR A 53 -2.66 -5.41 -10.26
C THR A 53 -3.02 -6.22 -11.51
N ARG A 54 -4.03 -5.77 -12.27
CA ARG A 54 -4.35 -6.35 -13.59
C ARG A 54 -3.19 -6.23 -14.57
N ARG A 55 -2.59 -5.05 -14.71
CA ARG A 55 -1.51 -4.80 -15.67
C ARG A 55 -0.29 -5.68 -15.36
N VAL A 56 0.04 -5.84 -14.09
CA VAL A 56 1.06 -6.78 -13.60
C VAL A 56 0.68 -8.22 -13.97
N LYS A 57 -0.55 -8.65 -13.63
CA LYS A 57 -1.03 -10.00 -13.98
C LYS A 57 -0.95 -10.30 -15.48
N THR A 58 -1.29 -9.34 -16.33
CA THR A 58 -1.25 -9.48 -17.79
C THR A 58 0.13 -9.24 -18.40
N GLY A 59 1.18 -9.03 -17.60
CA GLY A 59 2.53 -8.79 -18.07
C GLY A 59 2.73 -7.46 -18.82
N LYS A 60 1.81 -6.50 -18.67
CA LYS A 60 1.91 -5.17 -19.32
C LYS A 60 2.92 -4.26 -18.64
N VAL A 61 3.17 -4.50 -17.36
CA VAL A 61 4.21 -3.87 -16.53
C VAL A 61 4.73 -4.93 -15.57
N ASN A 62 5.98 -4.81 -15.13
CA ASN A 62 6.47 -5.63 -14.03
C ASN A 62 6.04 -5.05 -12.66
N GLU A 63 6.29 -5.77 -11.57
CA GLU A 63 5.87 -5.34 -10.23
C GLU A 63 6.64 -4.10 -9.74
N TRP A 64 7.87 -3.92 -10.23
CA TRP A 64 8.65 -2.73 -9.92
C TRP A 64 8.04 -1.47 -10.55
N GLU A 65 7.75 -1.52 -11.84
CA GLU A 65 7.08 -0.43 -12.55
C GLU A 65 5.68 -0.18 -11.99
N GLY A 66 4.92 -1.25 -11.73
CA GLY A 66 3.58 -1.15 -11.15
C GLY A 66 3.59 -0.44 -9.80
N ASN A 67 4.54 -0.76 -8.91
CA ASN A 67 4.60 -0.09 -7.61
C ASN A 67 4.94 1.40 -7.72
N LEU A 68 5.80 1.81 -8.66
CA LEU A 68 6.14 3.23 -8.82
C LEU A 68 4.91 4.03 -9.22
N VAL A 69 4.08 3.46 -10.08
CA VAL A 69 2.78 4.05 -10.43
C VAL A 69 1.84 4.07 -9.22
N LEU A 70 1.86 3.09 -8.33
CA LEU A 70 1.04 3.12 -7.11
C LEU A 70 1.57 4.12 -6.07
N ALA A 71 2.88 4.35 -6.03
CA ALA A 71 3.53 5.25 -5.08
C ALA A 71 3.35 6.73 -5.43
N GLU A 72 3.21 7.05 -6.71
CA GLU A 72 3.13 8.43 -7.25
C GLU A 72 2.20 9.37 -6.46
N PRO A 73 0.98 8.97 -6.01
CA PRO A 73 0.12 9.87 -5.24
C PRO A 73 0.61 10.19 -3.82
N CYS A 74 1.53 9.40 -3.24
CA CYS A 74 2.10 9.71 -1.92
C CYS A 74 3.22 10.74 -2.04
N VAL A 75 2.84 11.99 -1.83
CA VAL A 75 3.78 13.10 -1.57
C VAL A 75 4.43 13.01 -0.18
N CYS A 76 3.96 12.08 0.64
CA CYS A 76 4.39 11.86 2.02
C CYS A 76 5.73 11.12 2.17
N GLY A 77 6.20 10.41 1.15
CA GLY A 77 7.40 9.56 1.23
C GLY A 77 7.27 8.29 2.08
N PHE A 78 6.11 8.01 2.68
CA PHE A 78 5.88 6.83 3.54
C PHE A 78 5.33 5.60 2.81
N TYR A 79 4.89 5.74 1.55
CA TYR A 79 4.53 4.57 0.76
C TYR A 79 5.76 3.68 0.60
N ASN A 80 5.66 2.38 0.91
CA ASN A 80 6.79 1.46 0.88
C ASN A 80 6.83 0.70 -0.45
N PRO A 81 7.74 1.05 -1.39
CA PRO A 81 7.81 0.42 -2.71
C PRO A 81 8.10 -1.07 -2.64
N HIS A 82 9.02 -1.48 -1.75
CA HIS A 82 9.41 -2.89 -1.60
C HIS A 82 8.24 -3.75 -1.10
N ARG A 83 7.52 -3.29 -0.08
CA ARG A 83 6.31 -3.95 0.39
C ARG A 83 5.25 -4.02 -0.71
N SER A 84 5.10 -2.96 -1.50
CA SER A 84 4.15 -2.95 -2.62
C SER A 84 4.50 -3.99 -3.69
N VAL A 85 5.79 -4.24 -3.97
CA VAL A 85 6.23 -5.30 -4.90
C VAL A 85 5.86 -6.68 -4.37
N GLU A 86 6.11 -6.94 -3.09
CA GLU A 86 5.76 -8.22 -2.45
C GLU A 86 4.25 -8.48 -2.53
N LEU A 87 3.44 -7.46 -2.24
CA LEU A 87 1.99 -7.55 -2.35
C LEU A 87 1.55 -7.80 -3.79
N LEU A 88 2.15 -7.11 -4.79
CA LEU A 88 1.85 -7.35 -6.20
C LEU A 88 2.21 -8.77 -6.63
N ARG A 89 3.40 -9.27 -6.27
CA ARG A 89 3.83 -10.65 -6.56
C ARG A 89 2.89 -11.69 -5.96
N GLY A 90 2.47 -11.50 -4.71
CA GLY A 90 1.57 -12.43 -4.04
C GLY A 90 0.13 -12.38 -4.55
N LYS A 91 -0.38 -11.20 -4.91
CA LYS A 91 -1.80 -10.98 -5.20
C LYS A 91 -2.13 -11.01 -6.69
N ALA A 92 -1.26 -10.53 -7.56
CA ALA A 92 -1.54 -10.44 -8.99
C ALA A 92 -1.92 -11.80 -9.62
N PRO A 93 -1.29 -12.94 -9.30
CA PRO A 93 -1.69 -14.24 -9.85
C PRO A 93 -3.14 -14.62 -9.50
N LEU A 94 -3.56 -14.31 -8.27
CA LEU A 94 -4.88 -14.65 -7.71
C LEU A 94 -5.99 -13.71 -8.18
N TYR A 95 -5.64 -12.54 -8.70
CA TYR A 95 -6.60 -11.49 -9.00
C TYR A 95 -7.46 -11.84 -10.23
N THR A 96 -8.79 -11.93 -10.11
CA THR A 96 -9.65 -12.13 -11.28
C THR A 96 -9.63 -10.89 -12.18
N VAL A 97 -9.38 -11.14 -13.47
CA VAL A 97 -9.41 -10.09 -14.49
C VAL A 97 -10.82 -9.92 -15.01
N ASP A 98 -11.65 -9.27 -14.20
CA ASP A 98 -12.96 -8.84 -14.65
C ASP A 98 -12.81 -7.52 -15.43
N ARG A 99 -13.18 -7.56 -16.71
CA ARG A 99 -13.35 -6.36 -17.54
C ARG A 99 -14.63 -5.68 -17.08
N TRP A 100 -14.49 -4.76 -16.14
CA TRP A 100 -15.45 -3.65 -16.00
C TRP A 100 -15.15 -2.62 -17.09
#